data_AF-A0A453Z113-F1
#
_entry.id   AF-A0A453Z113-F1
#
_cell.length_a   1.000
_cell.length_b   1.000
_cell.length_c   1.000
_cell.angle_alpha   90.00
_cell.angle_beta   90.00
_cell.angle_gamma   90.00
#
_symmetry.space_group_name_H-M   'P 1'
#
loop_
_entity.id
_entity.type
_entity.pdbx_description
1 polymer ?
#
loop_
_entity_poly.entity_id
_entity_poly.type
_entity_poly.pdbx_seq_one_letter_code
_entity_poly.pdbx_strand_id
1 'polypeptide(L)'
;MLTQLTVVLTLASIALGQHFLDQPPINYTEGNSFDDCEIRFVTSYDQHESERKLHSRVTNIEISERIIAYGGERAYKGEFQHIAAIGWTRSGATIDYLCGGSLITWRFVLTAAHCSQDINYLPPDTVRLGDTDLASTDDDETAQQIPIARFIKHPQYRESRKYYDIAVVELEKKVIPKGAICVACVWRELEAPGDLLDAVGFGALGFGEKLSPTLQKVKLQALDATICAKRIPTNRRQMPEGLRDDQLCAHSETMDTCEGDSGGPLQTDRHDLFGNTFPLVVGVVSFGTPCTDGSTGVYTRVSSYLDWIEKEVNQSLSYEVCTGVNVCDRKFNPFISPTIEPQWTNSRVGLLWKETETDVYQCGGLLIDYQFVVTSADCVTFSKGPPTYVASSSDSDRAAIEEVFVHPRFTKGQPYFDIAIIKLQKYANLDELYPVCLWSEERHGDWRQVNLLAGASVPQMRSYVEEFNISVKSSVQYDVDGYDCSVGENVAHNDLKCISNDRTLVPGLCE
;
A
#
# COMPACT_ATOMS: atom_id res chain seq x y z
N MET A 1 9.32 -6.74 -65.97
CA MET A 1 9.43 -7.26 -64.58
C MET A 1 9.94 -6.22 -63.57
N LEU A 2 10.02 -4.92 -63.92
CA LEU A 2 10.35 -3.83 -62.98
C LEU A 2 9.20 -2.84 -62.74
N THR A 3 8.07 -2.98 -63.44
CA THR A 3 6.91 -2.07 -63.32
C THR A 3 5.79 -2.58 -62.41
N GLN A 4 5.90 -3.81 -61.89
CA GLN A 4 4.99 -4.35 -60.87
C GLN A 4 5.53 -4.19 -59.44
N LEU A 5 6.82 -3.87 -59.27
CA LEU A 5 7.41 -3.71 -57.93
C LEU A 5 7.05 -2.36 -57.30
N THR A 6 6.85 -1.31 -58.09
CA THR A 6 6.46 0.01 -57.60
C THR A 6 4.99 0.10 -57.19
N VAL A 7 4.10 -0.71 -57.77
CA VAL A 7 2.68 -0.75 -57.37
C VAL A 7 2.47 -1.56 -56.08
N VAL A 8 3.32 -2.56 -55.82
CA VAL A 8 3.27 -3.35 -54.58
C VAL A 8 3.93 -2.61 -53.41
N LEU A 9 4.92 -1.75 -53.67
CA LEU A 9 5.56 -0.92 -52.63
C LEU A 9 4.76 0.34 -52.24
N THR A 10 3.71 0.71 -52.98
CA THR A 10 2.73 1.74 -52.54
C THR A 10 1.49 1.16 -51.88
N LEU A 11 1.34 -0.17 -51.85
CA LEU A 11 0.22 -0.86 -51.17
C LEU A 11 0.67 -1.67 -49.94
N ALA A 12 1.96 -1.66 -49.60
CA ALA A 12 2.52 -2.32 -48.42
C ALA A 12 2.77 -1.36 -47.23
N SER A 13 2.08 -0.21 -47.20
CA SER A 13 2.05 0.71 -46.04
C SER A 13 0.65 0.86 -45.42
N ILE A 14 -0.29 -0.04 -45.75
CA ILE A 14 -1.65 -0.03 -45.21
C ILE A 14 -1.91 -1.37 -44.52
N ALA A 15 -1.43 -1.50 -43.29
CA ALA A 15 -1.89 -2.50 -42.32
C ALA A 15 -1.48 -2.14 -40.87
N LEU A 16 -1.39 -0.85 -40.55
CA LEU A 16 -1.63 -0.36 -39.19
C LEU A 16 -2.99 0.32 -39.29
N GLY A 17 -3.99 -0.19 -38.57
CA GLY A 17 -5.31 0.45 -38.53
C GLY A 17 -5.16 1.89 -38.08
N GLN A 18 -5.71 2.83 -38.83
CA GLN A 18 -5.69 4.23 -38.45
C GLN A 18 -6.65 4.43 -37.28
N HIS A 19 -6.17 4.88 -36.12
CA HIS A 19 -7.00 5.07 -34.93
C HIS A 19 -7.81 6.37 -35.00
N PHE A 20 -7.37 7.38 -35.78
CA PHE A 20 -8.08 8.65 -35.93
C PHE A 20 -8.28 9.06 -37.40
N LEU A 21 -9.52 9.28 -37.82
CA LEU A 21 -9.93 9.64 -39.18
C LEU A 21 -10.03 11.16 -39.35
N ASP A 22 -9.65 11.65 -40.54
CA ASP A 22 -9.78 13.07 -40.91
C ASP A 22 -11.24 13.47 -41.26
N GLN A 23 -12.14 12.49 -41.40
CA GLN A 23 -13.56 12.67 -41.71
C GLN A 23 -14.40 11.78 -40.79
N PRO A 24 -15.68 12.15 -40.53
CA PRO A 24 -16.57 11.33 -39.71
C PRO A 24 -16.70 9.89 -40.25
N PRO A 25 -16.79 8.87 -39.38
CA PRO A 25 -17.08 7.49 -39.77
C PRO A 25 -18.40 7.36 -40.55
N ILE A 26 -18.52 6.30 -41.37
CA ILE A 26 -19.72 6.05 -42.19
C ILE A 26 -20.98 5.84 -41.32
N ASN A 27 -20.82 5.34 -40.09
CA ASN A 27 -21.85 5.16 -39.08
C ASN A 27 -21.92 6.31 -38.06
N TYR A 28 -21.36 7.48 -38.39
CA TYR A 28 -21.39 8.64 -37.51
C TYR A 28 -22.83 9.06 -37.20
N THR A 29 -23.13 9.20 -35.93
CA THR A 29 -24.40 9.70 -35.40
C THR A 29 -24.11 10.86 -34.46
N GLU A 30 -24.70 12.02 -34.75
CA GLU A 30 -24.57 13.19 -33.89
C GLU A 30 -25.37 12.98 -32.60
N GLY A 31 -24.70 13.05 -31.46
CA GLY A 31 -25.33 12.89 -30.15
C GLY A 31 -26.13 14.13 -29.76
N ASN A 32 -27.30 13.90 -29.17
CA ASN A 32 -28.20 14.96 -28.68
C ASN A 32 -28.40 14.91 -27.16
N SER A 33 -27.94 13.85 -26.48
CA SER A 33 -28.03 13.64 -25.02
C SER A 33 -26.95 12.66 -24.54
N PHE A 34 -26.77 12.47 -23.23
CA PHE A 34 -26.04 11.30 -22.71
C PHE A 34 -26.86 10.01 -22.84
N ASP A 35 -28.19 10.11 -22.92
CA ASP A 35 -29.10 8.96 -22.96
C ASP A 35 -29.08 8.17 -24.28
N ASP A 36 -28.48 8.74 -25.33
CA ASP A 36 -28.38 8.11 -26.65
C ASP A 36 -27.06 7.36 -26.88
N CYS A 37 -26.15 7.39 -25.89
CA CYS A 37 -24.79 6.90 -26.04
C CYS A 37 -24.72 5.41 -26.42
N GLU A 38 -25.52 4.56 -25.78
CA GLU A 38 -25.55 3.11 -26.07
C GLU A 38 -25.98 2.81 -27.51
N ILE A 39 -26.77 3.69 -28.13
CA ILE A 39 -27.28 3.51 -29.49
C ILE A 39 -26.27 4.05 -30.53
N ARG A 40 -25.46 5.05 -30.16
CA ARG A 40 -24.52 5.72 -31.08
C ARG A 40 -23.29 4.89 -31.45
N PHE A 41 -22.89 3.97 -30.57
CA PHE A 41 -21.61 3.26 -30.72
C PHE A 41 -21.75 1.75 -31.01
N VAL A 42 -22.97 1.22 -31.22
CA VAL A 42 -23.20 -0.22 -31.50
C VAL A 42 -22.49 -0.66 -32.78
N THR A 43 -21.59 -1.65 -32.66
CA THR A 43 -20.98 -2.34 -33.80
C THR A 43 -21.71 -3.64 -34.12
N SER A 44 -21.62 -4.13 -35.36
CA SER A 44 -22.27 -5.37 -35.80
C SER A 44 -21.77 -6.65 -35.09
N TYR A 45 -20.75 -6.55 -34.25
CA TYR A 45 -20.12 -7.68 -33.54
C TYR A 45 -20.86 -8.06 -32.23
N ASP A 46 -21.57 -7.11 -31.61
CA ASP A 46 -22.20 -7.29 -30.28
C ASP A 46 -23.47 -8.15 -30.25
N GLN A 47 -24.04 -8.50 -31.40
CA GLN A 47 -25.23 -9.37 -31.43
C GLN A 47 -24.93 -10.83 -31.03
N HIS A 48 -23.67 -11.28 -31.02
CA HIS A 48 -23.33 -12.70 -30.84
C HIS A 48 -22.68 -13.08 -29.50
N GLU A 49 -22.29 -12.10 -28.68
CA GLU A 49 -21.55 -12.32 -27.43
C GLU A 49 -22.42 -12.13 -26.17
N SER A 50 -23.48 -11.32 -26.26
CA SER A 50 -24.42 -11.05 -25.16
C SER A 50 -25.22 -12.26 -24.69
N GLU A 51 -25.38 -13.31 -25.50
CA GLU A 51 -26.08 -14.55 -25.10
C GLU A 51 -25.18 -15.58 -24.40
N ARG A 52 -23.85 -15.40 -24.37
CA ARG A 52 -22.90 -16.45 -23.92
C ARG A 52 -22.36 -16.33 -22.50
N LYS A 53 -22.54 -15.20 -21.80
CA LYS A 53 -21.99 -14.96 -20.45
C LYS A 53 -22.97 -15.14 -19.29
N LEU A 54 -24.10 -15.84 -19.49
CA LEU A 54 -25.07 -16.11 -18.40
C LEU A 54 -24.92 -17.49 -17.73
N HIS A 55 -23.81 -18.22 -17.90
CA HIS A 55 -23.64 -19.51 -17.21
C HIS A 55 -22.15 -19.88 -16.98
N SER A 56 -21.61 -19.53 -15.82
CA SER A 56 -20.85 -20.47 -14.97
C SER A 56 -20.53 -19.87 -13.61
N ARG A 57 -20.85 -20.64 -12.57
CA ARG A 57 -20.70 -20.40 -11.13
C ARG A 57 -19.23 -20.44 -10.68
N VAL A 58 -18.93 -20.03 -9.44
CA VAL A 58 -18.50 -20.95 -8.34
C VAL A 58 -18.28 -20.22 -6.99
N THR A 59 -19.04 -20.73 -5.98
CA THR A 59 -18.87 -20.86 -4.51
C THR A 59 -18.33 -19.75 -3.60
N ASN A 60 -19.18 -19.46 -2.60
CA ASN A 60 -18.84 -18.90 -1.28
C ASN A 60 -17.78 -19.74 -0.53
N ILE A 61 -16.81 -19.06 0.08
CA ILE A 61 -15.99 -19.58 1.17
C ILE A 61 -16.19 -18.64 2.37
N GLU A 62 -16.87 -19.14 3.40
CA GLU A 62 -16.83 -18.53 4.74
C GLU A 62 -15.49 -18.89 5.39
N ILE A 63 -14.67 -17.89 5.70
CA ILE A 63 -13.51 -18.07 6.58
C ILE A 63 -13.96 -17.78 8.01
N SER A 64 -14.26 -18.86 8.74
CA SER A 64 -14.38 -18.86 10.19
C SER A 64 -13.04 -19.35 10.76
N GLU A 65 -12.20 -18.45 11.24
CA GLU A 65 -11.10 -18.81 12.14
C GLU A 65 -11.41 -18.29 13.55
N ARG A 66 -12.00 -19.16 14.36
CA ARG A 66 -11.83 -19.13 15.82
C ARG A 66 -10.79 -20.18 16.17
N ILE A 67 -9.54 -19.77 16.29
CA ILE A 67 -8.52 -20.55 16.97
C ILE A 67 -8.39 -19.96 18.37
N ILE A 68 -8.97 -20.66 19.35
CA ILE A 68 -8.78 -20.40 20.78
C ILE A 68 -7.57 -21.25 21.18
N ALA A 69 -6.39 -20.65 21.19
CA ALA A 69 -5.21 -21.18 21.84
C ALA A 69 -5.05 -20.49 23.21
N TYR A 70 -4.68 -21.26 24.23
CA TYR A 70 -4.36 -20.80 25.58
C TYR A 70 -2.83 -20.68 25.69
N GLY A 71 -2.30 -19.54 26.13
CA GLY A 71 -0.87 -19.19 25.99
C GLY A 71 -0.54 -18.59 24.61
N GLY A 72 0.49 -17.73 24.52
CA GLY A 72 0.98 -17.22 23.23
C GLY A 72 1.22 -18.32 22.20
N GLU A 73 1.00 -18.05 20.92
CA GLU A 73 1.24 -19.03 19.87
C GLU A 73 2.71 -18.94 19.43
N ARG A 74 3.41 -20.08 19.36
CA ARG A 74 4.79 -20.12 18.85
C ARG A 74 4.81 -19.68 17.39
N ALA A 75 5.63 -18.69 17.07
CA ALA A 75 5.86 -18.26 15.71
C ALA A 75 6.74 -19.27 14.94
N TYR A 76 6.47 -19.43 13.65
CA TYR A 76 7.28 -20.26 12.76
C TYR A 76 8.51 -19.52 12.24
N LYS A 77 9.55 -20.27 11.87
CA LYS A 77 10.74 -19.73 11.21
C LYS A 77 10.34 -18.96 9.95
N GLY A 78 10.80 -17.71 9.85
CA GLY A 78 10.47 -16.82 8.72
C GLY A 78 9.04 -16.28 8.74
N GLU A 79 8.27 -16.52 9.80
CA GLU A 79 6.91 -15.96 9.91
C GLU A 79 6.93 -14.43 10.06
N PHE A 80 7.85 -13.93 10.88
CA PHE A 80 8.07 -12.50 11.14
C PHE A 80 9.57 -12.18 10.97
N GLN A 81 9.96 -11.99 9.71
CA GLN A 81 11.36 -11.87 9.31
C GLN A 81 12.06 -10.59 9.81
N HIS A 82 11.31 -9.61 10.32
CA HIS A 82 11.84 -8.33 10.79
C HIS A 82 12.08 -8.28 12.30
N ILE A 83 11.72 -9.32 13.05
CA ILE A 83 11.85 -9.30 14.51
C ILE A 83 13.33 -9.29 14.91
N ALA A 84 13.65 -8.39 15.82
CA ALA A 84 14.96 -8.22 16.42
C ALA A 84 14.90 -8.49 17.92
N ALA A 85 15.87 -9.25 18.45
CA ALA A 85 16.11 -9.39 19.88
C ALA A 85 17.32 -8.54 20.28
N ILE A 86 17.13 -7.60 21.19
CA ILE A 86 18.14 -6.67 21.68
C ILE A 86 18.75 -7.24 22.97
N GLY A 87 20.08 -7.38 22.97
CA GLY A 87 20.81 -8.13 23.98
C GLY A 87 21.87 -7.33 24.74
N TRP A 88 22.13 -7.80 25.97
CA TRP A 88 23.20 -7.33 26.85
C TRP A 88 24.19 -8.45 27.09
N THR A 89 25.45 -8.28 26.65
CA THR A 89 26.49 -9.27 26.92
C THR A 89 26.92 -9.21 28.38
N ARG A 90 26.87 -10.34 29.07
CA ARG A 90 27.24 -10.48 30.49
C ARG A 90 28.69 -10.93 30.65
N SER A 91 29.22 -10.81 31.86
CA SER A 91 30.61 -11.16 32.21
C SER A 91 31.01 -12.63 31.98
N GLY A 92 30.05 -13.50 31.66
CA GLY A 92 30.27 -14.90 31.27
C GLY A 92 30.10 -15.19 29.77
N ALA A 93 30.07 -14.17 28.92
CA ALA A 93 29.76 -14.25 27.48
C ALA A 93 28.35 -14.81 27.15
N THR A 94 27.47 -14.90 28.14
CA THR A 94 26.03 -15.10 27.93
C THR A 94 25.39 -13.78 27.52
N ILE A 95 24.36 -13.83 26.68
CA ILE A 95 23.63 -12.65 26.23
C ILE A 95 22.22 -12.74 26.83
N ASP A 96 21.83 -11.70 27.57
CA ASP A 96 20.45 -11.56 28.03
C ASP A 96 19.69 -10.73 27.00
N TYR A 97 18.72 -11.33 26.31
CA TYR A 97 17.80 -10.62 25.43
C TYR A 97 16.63 -10.10 26.25
N LEU A 98 16.60 -8.80 26.53
CA LEU A 98 15.61 -8.18 27.42
C LEU A 98 14.59 -7.31 26.69
N CYS A 99 14.84 -6.99 25.42
CA CYS A 99 13.95 -6.19 24.60
C CYS A 99 13.83 -6.74 23.18
N GLY A 100 12.71 -6.48 22.55
CA GLY A 100 12.46 -6.68 21.14
C GLY A 100 12.71 -5.42 20.30
N GLY A 101 12.53 -5.58 19.00
CA GLY A 101 12.58 -4.50 18.02
C GLY A 101 12.14 -4.97 16.65
N SER A 102 12.03 -4.03 15.71
CA SER A 102 11.70 -4.30 14.31
C SER A 102 12.76 -3.74 13.38
N LEU A 103 13.31 -4.56 12.51
CA LEU A 103 14.19 -4.12 11.44
C LEU A 103 13.39 -3.30 10.42
N ILE A 104 13.59 -1.98 10.40
CA ILE A 104 12.84 -1.04 9.52
C ILE A 104 13.67 -0.57 8.33
N THR A 105 14.99 -0.77 8.38
CA THR A 105 15.90 -0.64 7.24
C THR A 105 17.00 -1.70 7.38
N TRP A 106 17.81 -1.92 6.35
CA TRP A 106 18.94 -2.86 6.43
C TRP A 106 20.06 -2.45 7.41
N ARG A 107 19.91 -1.37 8.18
CA ARG A 107 20.89 -0.94 9.21
C ARG A 107 20.26 -0.47 10.52
N PHE A 108 18.94 -0.26 10.56
CA PHE A 108 18.27 0.33 11.70
C PHE A 108 17.13 -0.55 12.21
N VAL A 109 17.08 -0.70 13.53
CA VAL A 109 16.01 -1.38 14.27
C VAL A 109 15.22 -0.35 15.06
N LEU A 110 13.89 -0.36 14.93
CA LEU A 110 12.95 0.41 15.73
C LEU A 110 12.65 -0.32 17.03
N THR A 111 12.68 0.38 18.17
CA THR A 111 12.41 -0.19 19.50
C THR A 111 11.94 0.89 20.47
N ALA A 112 11.73 0.55 21.75
CA ALA A 112 11.38 1.49 22.80
C ALA A 112 12.62 2.19 23.37
N ALA A 113 12.46 3.42 23.85
CA ALA A 113 13.57 4.17 24.45
C ALA A 113 13.98 3.62 25.83
N HIS A 114 13.04 3.04 26.57
CA HIS A 114 13.34 2.41 27.86
C HIS A 114 14.26 1.19 27.73
N CYS A 115 14.37 0.58 26.55
CA CYS A 115 15.33 -0.48 26.25
C CYS A 115 16.79 0.00 26.16
N SER A 116 17.04 1.30 26.34
CA SER A 116 18.40 1.84 26.26
C SER A 116 19.34 1.37 27.37
N GLN A 117 18.79 0.89 28.50
CA GLN A 117 19.55 0.44 29.65
C GLN A 117 18.81 -0.67 30.41
N ASP A 118 19.54 -1.59 31.03
CA ASP A 118 18.98 -2.58 31.95
C ASP A 118 18.82 -2.02 33.37
N ILE A 119 18.37 -2.88 34.31
CA ILE A 119 18.21 -2.52 35.73
C ILE A 119 19.52 -2.07 36.41
N ASN A 120 20.68 -2.40 35.82
CA ASN A 120 22.01 -2.02 36.32
C ASN A 120 22.60 -0.82 35.56
N TYR A 121 21.78 -0.12 34.75
CA TYR A 121 22.19 1.02 33.92
C TYR A 121 23.20 0.68 32.82
N LEU A 122 23.30 -0.60 32.42
CA LEU A 122 24.15 -1.03 31.32
C LEU A 122 23.42 -0.85 29.99
N PRO A 123 24.03 -0.30 28.94
CA PRO A 123 23.42 -0.24 27.61
C PRO A 123 23.48 -1.60 26.91
N PRO A 124 22.54 -1.90 25.99
CA PRO A 124 22.63 -3.08 25.15
C PRO A 124 23.80 -2.94 24.16
N ASP A 125 24.38 -4.05 23.75
CA ASP A 125 25.56 -4.07 22.88
C ASP A 125 25.37 -4.89 21.60
N THR A 126 24.28 -5.65 21.49
CA THR A 126 24.06 -6.57 20.37
C THR A 126 22.59 -6.69 19.97
N VAL A 127 22.36 -6.99 18.70
CA VAL A 127 21.06 -7.34 18.15
C VAL A 127 21.15 -8.68 17.46
N ARG A 128 20.16 -9.55 17.70
CA ARG A 128 19.98 -10.82 17.01
C ARG A 128 18.74 -10.78 16.13
N LEU A 129 18.91 -11.16 14.87
CA LEU A 129 17.86 -11.18 13.84
C LEU A 129 17.73 -12.60 13.27
N GLY A 130 16.54 -12.95 12.76
CA GLY A 130 16.31 -14.19 12.00
C GLY A 130 16.35 -15.47 12.82
N ASP A 131 16.03 -15.37 14.10
CA ASP A 131 15.98 -16.47 15.06
C ASP A 131 14.59 -16.56 15.69
N THR A 132 14.09 -17.78 15.90
CA THR A 132 12.84 -18.06 16.59
C THR A 132 13.02 -18.84 17.89
N ASP A 133 14.24 -19.24 18.24
CA ASP A 133 14.59 -19.94 19.48
C ASP A 133 15.97 -19.51 19.99
N LEU A 134 15.99 -18.49 20.86
CA LEU A 134 17.21 -17.90 21.43
C LEU A 134 17.99 -18.86 22.34
N ALA A 135 17.42 -20.02 22.69
CA ALA A 135 18.08 -21.05 23.50
C ALA A 135 18.66 -22.19 22.66
N SER A 136 18.41 -22.22 21.35
CA SER A 136 18.90 -23.24 20.41
C SER A 136 19.78 -22.62 19.31
N THR A 137 20.64 -23.44 18.72
CA THR A 137 21.45 -23.06 17.54
C THR A 137 20.81 -23.48 16.22
N ASP A 138 19.61 -24.09 16.25
CA ASP A 138 18.94 -24.63 15.05
C ASP A 138 18.65 -23.56 13.98
N ASP A 139 18.45 -22.31 14.41
CA ASP A 139 18.20 -21.18 13.53
C ASP A 139 19.46 -20.37 13.16
N ASP A 140 20.63 -20.74 13.68
CA ASP A 140 21.88 -19.99 13.48
C ASP A 140 22.31 -19.89 12.01
N GLU A 141 21.90 -20.82 11.14
CA GLU A 141 22.19 -20.75 9.71
C GLU A 141 21.61 -19.46 9.08
N THR A 142 20.42 -19.06 9.52
CA THR A 142 19.72 -17.86 9.05
C THR A 142 19.93 -16.66 9.95
N ALA A 143 20.24 -16.87 11.22
CA ALA A 143 20.38 -15.79 12.18
C ALA A 143 21.61 -14.90 11.92
N GLN A 144 21.54 -13.65 12.40
CA GLN A 144 22.66 -12.72 12.42
C GLN A 144 22.74 -12.04 13.78
N GLN A 145 23.90 -12.15 14.43
CA GLN A 145 24.25 -11.41 15.64
C GLN A 145 25.11 -10.20 15.23
N ILE A 146 24.60 -8.98 15.43
CA ILE A 146 25.25 -7.75 14.97
C ILE A 146 25.44 -6.78 16.14
N PRO A 147 26.66 -6.24 16.36
CA PRO A 147 26.88 -5.23 17.39
C PRO A 147 26.12 -3.93 17.13
N ILE A 148 25.76 -3.25 18.21
CA ILE A 148 25.10 -1.94 18.18
C ILE A 148 26.15 -0.84 18.03
N ALA A 149 26.03 -0.04 16.97
CA ALA A 149 26.87 1.14 16.79
C ALA A 149 26.38 2.31 17.66
N ARG A 150 25.06 2.57 17.63
CA ARG A 150 24.43 3.67 18.35
C ARG A 150 23.02 3.31 18.79
N PHE A 151 22.66 3.69 20.01
CA PHE A 151 21.29 3.65 20.53
C PHE A 151 20.74 5.08 20.60
N ILE A 152 19.77 5.42 19.75
CA ILE A 152 19.29 6.78 19.55
C ILE A 152 17.87 6.90 20.12
N LYS A 153 17.76 7.48 21.33
CA LYS A 153 16.47 7.76 21.98
C LYS A 153 15.83 9.01 21.42
N HIS A 154 14.50 9.05 21.39
CA HIS A 154 13.80 10.30 21.14
C HIS A 154 14.25 11.39 22.15
N PRO A 155 14.57 12.62 21.72
CA PRO A 155 15.21 13.63 22.58
C PRO A 155 14.35 14.06 23.78
N GLN A 156 13.03 13.94 23.66
CA GLN A 156 12.06 14.25 24.72
C GLN A 156 11.83 13.09 25.69
N TYR A 157 12.37 11.89 25.43
CA TYR A 157 12.24 10.76 26.33
C TYR A 157 12.86 11.06 27.70
N ARG A 158 12.17 10.62 28.76
CA ARG A 158 12.60 10.72 30.15
C ARG A 158 12.15 9.47 30.88
N GLU A 159 13.07 8.72 31.50
CA GLU A 159 12.76 7.47 32.23
C GLU A 159 11.69 7.64 33.32
N SER A 160 11.63 8.82 33.94
CA SER A 160 10.61 9.14 34.95
C SER A 160 9.18 9.30 34.40
N ARG A 161 9.01 9.33 33.07
CA ARG A 161 7.73 9.54 32.36
C ARG A 161 7.46 8.39 31.39
N LYS A 162 6.20 8.21 31.02
CA LYS A 162 5.76 7.17 30.08
C LYS A 162 5.47 7.72 28.67
N TYR A 163 6.18 8.77 28.26
CA TYR A 163 5.99 9.47 26.99
C TYR A 163 7.25 9.43 26.15
N TYR A 164 7.10 9.60 24.83
CA TYR A 164 8.20 9.60 23.87
C TYR A 164 9.05 8.33 23.93
N ASP A 165 8.42 7.19 24.27
CA ASP A 165 9.12 5.93 24.51
C ASP A 165 9.37 5.19 23.18
N ILE A 166 10.29 5.77 22.40
CA ILE A 166 10.68 5.28 21.08
C ILE A 166 12.15 5.59 20.81
N ALA A 167 12.85 4.63 20.19
CA ALA A 167 14.24 4.71 19.85
C ALA A 167 14.53 4.00 18.53
N VAL A 168 15.61 4.42 17.87
CA VAL A 168 16.19 3.67 16.74
C VAL A 168 17.60 3.22 17.11
N VAL A 169 17.93 1.98 16.76
CA VAL A 169 19.22 1.35 16.99
C VAL A 169 19.95 1.24 15.68
N GLU A 170 21.10 1.90 15.56
CA GLU A 170 22.00 1.78 14.42
C GLU A 170 22.92 0.58 14.63
N LEU A 171 22.92 -0.35 13.68
CA LEU A 171 23.80 -1.51 13.67
C LEU A 171 25.17 -1.14 13.08
N GLU A 172 26.25 -1.76 13.58
CA GLU A 172 27.62 -1.51 13.08
C GLU A 172 27.80 -1.89 11.61
N LYS A 173 26.98 -2.84 11.13
CA LYS A 173 27.02 -3.36 9.76
C LYS A 173 25.60 -3.46 9.20
N LYS A 174 25.50 -3.34 7.87
CA LYS A 174 24.25 -3.65 7.18
C LYS A 174 23.91 -5.13 7.36
N VAL A 175 22.64 -5.39 7.64
CA VAL A 175 22.04 -6.72 7.70
C VAL A 175 22.06 -7.34 6.32
N ILE A 176 22.47 -8.61 6.23
CA ILE A 176 22.43 -9.36 4.99
C ILE A 176 21.04 -10.01 4.86
N PRO A 177 20.28 -9.76 3.78
CA PRO A 177 18.99 -10.43 3.57
C PRO A 177 19.16 -11.96 3.54
N LYS A 178 18.27 -12.67 4.23
CA LYS A 178 18.21 -14.15 4.28
C LYS A 178 16.75 -14.59 4.39
N GLY A 179 16.43 -15.86 4.14
CA GLY A 179 15.04 -16.35 4.17
C GLY A 179 14.28 -16.14 5.49
N ALA A 180 14.98 -15.89 6.61
CA ALA A 180 14.35 -15.53 7.90
C ALA A 180 14.54 -14.05 8.29
N ILE A 181 15.13 -13.21 7.43
CA ILE A 181 15.47 -11.81 7.72
C ILE A 181 15.02 -10.87 6.60
N CYS A 182 14.10 -9.97 6.93
CA CYS A 182 13.58 -8.94 6.03
C CYS A 182 13.25 -7.66 6.81
N VAL A 183 13.13 -6.54 6.09
CA VAL A 183 12.67 -5.27 6.65
C VAL A 183 11.15 -5.22 6.72
N ALA A 184 10.61 -4.68 7.81
CA ALA A 184 9.21 -4.29 7.92
C ALA A 184 9.00 -2.87 7.40
N CYS A 185 7.78 -2.61 6.91
CA CYS A 185 7.29 -1.27 6.67
C CYS A 185 6.78 -0.66 7.98
N VAL A 186 6.55 0.65 7.98
CA VAL A 186 5.92 1.36 9.09
C VAL A 186 4.52 1.78 8.71
N TRP A 187 3.59 1.70 9.65
CA TRP A 187 2.25 2.24 9.47
C TRP A 187 2.31 3.77 9.52
N ARG A 188 1.76 4.41 8.50
CA ARG A 188 1.84 5.88 8.37
C ARG A 188 0.56 6.60 8.70
N GLU A 189 -0.56 5.88 8.76
CA GLU A 189 -1.84 6.49 9.05
C GLU A 189 -1.96 6.86 10.52
N LEU A 190 -2.67 7.95 10.80
CA LEU A 190 -2.92 8.42 12.16
C LEU A 190 -3.75 7.40 12.95
N GLU A 191 -4.80 6.88 12.33
CA GLU A 191 -5.66 5.87 12.93
C GLU A 191 -5.03 4.48 12.87
N ALA A 192 -5.22 3.71 13.94
CA ALA A 192 -4.79 2.32 13.93
C ALA A 192 -5.69 1.52 12.96
N PRO A 193 -5.17 0.43 12.36
CA PRO A 193 -5.98 -0.47 11.57
C PRO A 193 -7.19 -1.01 12.35
N GLY A 194 -8.33 -1.17 11.67
CA GLY A 194 -9.58 -1.67 12.28
C GLY A 194 -9.66 -3.20 12.39
N ASP A 195 -8.69 -3.91 11.83
CA ASP A 195 -8.48 -5.36 11.91
C ASP A 195 -7.65 -5.76 13.14
N LEU A 196 -7.54 -7.07 13.39
CA LEU A 196 -6.69 -7.59 14.46
C LEU A 196 -5.22 -7.38 14.12
N LEU A 197 -4.45 -6.96 15.12
CA LEU A 197 -3.03 -6.69 15.05
C LEU A 197 -2.24 -7.83 15.68
N ASP A 198 -1.06 -8.13 15.15
CA ASP A 198 -0.12 -9.05 15.79
C ASP A 198 0.80 -8.28 16.74
N ALA A 199 0.88 -8.73 17.98
CA ALA A 199 2.02 -8.43 18.84
C ALA A 199 2.95 -9.64 18.86
N VAL A 200 4.25 -9.41 18.64
CA VAL A 200 5.24 -10.47 18.43
C VAL A 200 6.48 -10.19 19.25
N GLY A 201 6.98 -11.20 19.98
CA GLY A 201 8.15 -11.04 20.83
C GLY A 201 8.58 -12.29 21.60
N PHE A 202 9.65 -12.14 22.38
CA PHE A 202 10.22 -13.18 23.26
C PHE A 202 9.82 -12.96 24.74
N GLY A 203 8.70 -12.30 24.97
CA GLY A 203 8.17 -12.01 26.30
C GLY A 203 7.86 -13.27 27.11
N ALA A 204 7.68 -13.06 28.41
CA ALA A 204 7.19 -14.05 29.35
C ALA A 204 5.78 -14.50 28.96
N LEU A 205 5.45 -15.76 29.24
CA LEU A 205 4.14 -16.34 28.91
C LEU A 205 3.10 -16.13 30.02
N GLY A 206 3.50 -15.55 31.15
CA GLY A 206 2.64 -15.30 32.30
C GLY A 206 3.26 -14.35 33.32
N PHE A 207 2.45 -13.86 34.25
CA PHE A 207 2.89 -12.94 35.29
C PHE A 207 3.99 -13.54 36.17
N GLY A 208 5.17 -12.92 36.16
CA GLY A 208 6.32 -13.38 36.94
C GLY A 208 7.02 -14.63 36.39
N GLU A 209 6.66 -15.07 35.18
CA GLU A 209 7.35 -16.15 34.49
C GLU A 209 8.66 -15.68 33.85
N LYS A 210 9.49 -16.65 33.45
CA LYS A 210 10.72 -16.35 32.68
C LYS A 210 10.34 -15.94 31.25
N LEU A 211 11.21 -15.14 30.64
CA LEU A 211 11.15 -14.83 29.21
C LEU A 211 11.10 -16.12 28.39
N SER A 212 10.26 -16.14 27.36
CA SER A 212 10.18 -17.28 26.46
C SER A 212 11.47 -17.36 25.63
N PRO A 213 12.15 -18.51 25.59
CA PRO A 213 13.27 -18.68 24.66
C PRO A 213 12.81 -18.67 23.20
N THR A 214 11.53 -18.99 22.97
CA THR A 214 10.94 -19.10 21.63
C THR A 214 10.07 -17.90 21.28
N LEU A 215 10.07 -17.49 20.02
CA LEU A 215 9.27 -16.35 19.55
C LEU A 215 7.77 -16.65 19.63
N GLN A 216 7.01 -15.72 20.19
CA GLN A 216 5.57 -15.82 20.40
C GLN A 216 4.82 -14.76 19.61
N LYS A 217 3.57 -15.05 19.26
CA LYS A 217 2.62 -14.10 18.68
C LYS A 217 1.27 -14.15 19.39
N VAL A 218 0.58 -13.02 19.40
CA VAL A 218 -0.79 -12.89 19.87
C VAL A 218 -1.55 -11.88 19.02
N LYS A 219 -2.83 -12.17 18.74
CA LYS A 219 -3.75 -11.26 18.06
C LYS A 219 -4.42 -10.33 19.07
N LEU A 220 -4.36 -9.03 18.81
CA LEU A 220 -4.92 -7.97 19.65
C LEU A 220 -5.81 -7.05 18.83
N GLN A 221 -6.74 -6.39 19.49
CA GLN A 221 -7.58 -5.35 18.90
C GLN A 221 -7.19 -3.99 19.47
N ALA A 222 -7.06 -2.98 18.60
CA ALA A 222 -6.88 -1.60 19.00
C ALA A 222 -8.12 -1.10 19.75
N LEU A 223 -7.92 -0.37 20.85
CA LEU A 223 -8.97 0.23 21.65
C LEU A 223 -9.16 1.70 21.33
N ASP A 224 -10.40 2.17 21.40
CA ASP A 224 -10.71 3.59 21.41
C ASP A 224 -9.97 4.30 22.55
N ALA A 225 -9.45 5.49 22.28
CA ALA A 225 -8.67 6.27 23.25
C ALA A 225 -9.43 6.47 24.58
N THR A 226 -10.74 6.68 24.54
CA THR A 226 -11.57 6.87 25.74
C THR A 226 -11.72 5.61 26.57
N ILE A 227 -11.76 4.43 25.93
CA ILE A 227 -11.81 3.13 26.60
C ILE A 227 -10.42 2.83 27.18
N CYS A 228 -9.36 3.05 26.41
CA CYS A 228 -8.01 2.84 26.89
C CYS A 228 -7.69 3.69 28.13
N ALA A 229 -7.97 4.99 28.09
CA ALA A 229 -7.69 5.91 29.19
C ALA A 229 -8.37 5.48 30.51
N LYS A 230 -9.48 4.73 30.44
CA LYS A 230 -10.17 4.16 31.61
C LYS A 230 -9.56 2.85 32.10
N ARG A 231 -8.98 2.04 31.21
CA ARG A 231 -8.41 0.73 31.53
C ARG A 231 -6.99 0.81 32.09
N ILE A 232 -6.20 1.80 31.67
CA ILE A 232 -4.79 1.88 32.05
C ILE A 232 -4.60 2.55 33.42
N PRO A 233 -3.62 2.10 34.23
CA PRO A 233 -3.32 2.71 35.51
C PRO A 233 -2.68 4.09 35.31
N THR A 234 -3.39 5.14 35.70
CA THR A 234 -2.89 6.53 35.60
C THR A 234 -2.17 6.96 36.87
N ASN A 235 -0.84 6.99 36.82
CA ASN A 235 -0.03 7.60 37.87
C ASN A 235 0.34 9.03 37.46
N ARG A 236 -0.19 10.05 38.16
CA ARG A 236 0.08 11.48 37.86
C ARG A 236 1.57 11.84 37.80
N ARG A 237 2.44 11.09 38.49
CA ARG A 237 3.90 11.30 38.42
C ARG A 237 4.50 10.75 37.13
N GLN A 238 4.00 9.66 36.58
CA GLN A 238 4.56 9.06 35.37
C GLN A 238 3.83 9.53 34.11
N MET A 239 2.53 9.84 34.25
CA MET A 239 1.61 10.25 33.19
C MET A 239 0.85 11.53 33.60
N PRO A 240 1.54 12.68 33.73
CA PRO A 240 0.89 13.94 34.12
C PRO A 240 -0.15 14.45 33.11
N GLU A 241 -0.04 14.05 31.84
CA GLU A 241 -0.96 14.42 30.75
C GLU A 241 -2.01 13.33 30.48
N GLY A 242 -2.02 12.23 31.26
CA GLY A 242 -2.84 11.06 30.97
C GLY A 242 -2.37 10.30 29.72
N LEU A 243 -3.29 9.60 29.05
CA LEU A 243 -3.05 8.98 27.74
C LEU A 243 -2.96 10.09 26.68
N ARG A 244 -1.91 10.06 25.86
CA ARG A 244 -1.71 11.02 24.76
C ARG A 244 -2.01 10.39 23.40
N ASP A 245 -2.25 11.22 22.40
CA ASP A 245 -2.59 10.79 21.02
C ASP A 245 -1.43 10.06 20.31
N ASP A 246 -0.19 10.31 20.77
CA ASP A 246 1.03 9.60 20.36
C ASP A 246 1.17 8.21 20.99
N GLN A 247 0.13 7.76 21.69
CA GLN A 247 -0.01 6.43 22.27
C GLN A 247 -1.28 5.77 21.75
N LEU A 248 -1.25 4.45 21.70
CA LEU A 248 -2.43 3.64 21.38
C LEU A 248 -2.43 2.42 22.29
N CYS A 249 -3.58 1.79 22.41
CA CYS A 249 -3.72 0.63 23.28
C CYS A 249 -4.31 -0.52 22.50
N ALA A 250 -3.83 -1.72 22.81
CA ALA A 250 -4.34 -2.94 22.24
C ALA A 250 -4.64 -3.94 23.35
N HIS A 251 -5.59 -4.81 23.08
CA HIS A 251 -6.12 -5.75 24.06
C HIS A 251 -6.66 -6.99 23.34
N SER A 252 -6.64 -8.14 23.99
CA SER A 252 -7.45 -9.29 23.58
C SER A 252 -8.32 -9.79 24.74
N GLU A 253 -9.53 -10.23 24.40
CA GLU A 253 -10.52 -10.71 25.37
C GLU A 253 -10.02 -11.89 26.21
N THR A 254 -9.04 -12.64 25.69
CA THR A 254 -8.53 -13.86 26.33
C THR A 254 -7.08 -13.74 26.79
N MET A 255 -6.24 -12.87 26.20
CA MET A 255 -4.81 -12.69 26.55
C MET A 255 -4.25 -11.31 26.13
N ASP A 256 -3.06 -10.93 26.60
CA ASP A 256 -2.35 -9.71 26.15
C ASP A 256 -0.83 -9.95 26.12
N THR A 257 -0.09 -8.99 25.60
CA THR A 257 1.37 -8.88 25.70
C THR A 257 1.87 -8.87 27.13
N CYS A 258 3.06 -9.45 27.32
CA CYS A 258 3.63 -9.68 28.63
C CYS A 258 5.01 -9.08 28.84
N GLU A 259 5.48 -9.11 30.09
CA GLU A 259 6.83 -8.70 30.47
C GLU A 259 7.86 -9.32 29.52
N GLY A 260 8.66 -8.51 28.81
CA GLY A 260 9.69 -8.98 27.88
C GLY A 260 9.40 -8.86 26.39
N ASP A 261 8.18 -8.45 25.99
CA ASP A 261 7.90 -7.99 24.61
C ASP A 261 8.29 -6.52 24.41
N SER A 262 8.89 -5.90 25.43
CA SER A 262 9.29 -4.49 25.48
C SER A 262 10.09 -4.06 24.25
N GLY A 263 9.62 -3.02 23.55
CA GLY A 263 10.23 -2.55 22.31
C GLY A 263 9.90 -3.37 21.05
N GLY A 264 9.20 -4.50 21.18
CA GLY A 264 8.70 -5.29 20.05
C GLY A 264 7.57 -4.59 19.29
N PRO A 265 7.24 -5.07 18.07
CA PRO A 265 6.17 -4.49 17.27
C PRO A 265 4.78 -4.91 17.72
N LEU A 266 3.86 -3.95 17.61
CA LEU A 266 2.47 -4.19 17.23
C LEU A 266 2.33 -3.90 15.74
N GLN A 267 1.83 -4.85 14.97
CA GLN A 267 1.85 -4.76 13.51
C GLN A 267 0.60 -5.31 12.86
N THR A 268 0.46 -5.03 11.57
CA THR A 268 -0.50 -5.71 10.70
C THR A 268 0.14 -6.08 9.37
N ASP A 269 -0.39 -7.09 8.73
CA ASP A 269 0.04 -7.48 7.39
C ASP A 269 -0.80 -6.75 6.35
N ARG A 270 -0.13 -6.21 5.33
CA ARG A 270 -0.74 -5.65 4.14
C ARG A 270 -0.16 -6.26 2.89
N HIS A 271 -0.89 -6.19 1.79
CA HIS A 271 -0.52 -6.81 0.54
C HIS A 271 -0.28 -5.76 -0.54
N ASP A 272 0.69 -6.03 -1.40
CA ASP A 272 0.71 -5.34 -2.68
C ASP A 272 -0.27 -5.98 -3.67
N LEU A 273 -0.35 -5.34 -4.82
CA LEU A 273 -1.21 -5.74 -5.94
C LEU A 273 -0.80 -7.09 -6.53
N PHE A 274 0.43 -7.55 -6.26
CA PHE A 274 0.94 -8.85 -6.63
C PHE A 274 0.76 -9.91 -5.55
N GLY A 275 0.11 -9.61 -4.44
CA GLY A 275 -0.09 -10.56 -3.34
C GLY A 275 1.13 -10.73 -2.44
N ASN A 276 2.19 -9.94 -2.59
CA ASN A 276 3.29 -9.96 -1.63
C ASN A 276 2.84 -9.36 -0.32
N THR A 277 3.16 -10.02 0.80
CA THR A 277 2.82 -9.56 2.14
C THR A 277 3.93 -8.70 2.75
N PHE A 278 3.52 -7.56 3.29
CA PHE A 278 4.33 -6.56 3.97
C PHE A 278 3.84 -6.40 5.41
N PRO A 279 4.67 -6.70 6.42
CA PRO A 279 4.35 -6.33 7.78
C PRO A 279 4.53 -4.82 7.96
N LEU A 280 3.53 -4.14 8.49
CA LEU A 280 3.53 -2.72 8.82
C LEU A 280 3.51 -2.55 10.33
N VAL A 281 4.57 -1.98 10.89
CA VAL A 281 4.68 -1.69 12.34
C VAL A 281 3.78 -0.50 12.68
N VAL A 282 2.71 -0.77 13.42
CA VAL A 282 1.71 0.20 13.89
C VAL A 282 2.15 0.88 15.18
N GLY A 283 2.71 0.09 16.10
CA GLY A 283 3.10 0.54 17.42
C GLY A 283 4.35 -0.17 17.94
N VAL A 284 4.97 0.42 18.95
CA VAL A 284 6.10 -0.16 19.70
C VAL A 284 5.64 -0.43 21.13
N VAL A 285 5.82 -1.66 21.63
CA VAL A 285 5.44 -2.05 23.00
C VAL A 285 6.17 -1.16 24.01
N SER A 286 5.42 -0.45 24.87
CA SER A 286 5.97 0.52 25.84
C SER A 286 5.71 0.13 27.29
N PHE A 287 4.45 -0.01 27.70
CA PHE A 287 4.06 -0.44 29.05
C PHE A 287 2.65 -1.03 29.03
N GLY A 288 2.18 -1.62 30.11
CA GLY A 288 0.83 -2.16 30.18
C GLY A 288 0.37 -2.47 31.58
N THR A 289 -0.81 -3.08 31.68
CA THR A 289 -1.28 -3.72 32.91
C THR A 289 -0.56 -5.06 33.14
N PRO A 290 -0.56 -5.63 34.36
CA PRO A 290 -0.01 -6.96 34.60
C PRO A 290 -0.60 -8.03 33.67
N CYS A 291 0.23 -9.01 33.31
CA CYS A 291 -0.11 -10.20 32.52
C CYS A 291 -1.25 -11.04 33.11
N THR A 292 -2.50 -10.68 32.85
CA THR A 292 -3.70 -11.40 33.34
C THR A 292 -4.83 -11.25 32.34
N ASP A 293 -5.78 -12.19 32.28
CA ASP A 293 -6.99 -12.08 31.46
C ASP A 293 -7.59 -10.67 31.52
N GLY A 294 -7.77 -10.04 30.36
CA GLY A 294 -8.27 -8.66 30.31
C GLY A 294 -7.21 -7.57 30.19
N SER A 295 -5.91 -7.90 30.18
CA SER A 295 -4.85 -6.89 30.18
C SER A 295 -4.88 -5.99 28.94
N THR A 296 -4.42 -4.75 29.13
CA THR A 296 -4.29 -3.75 28.07
C THR A 296 -2.84 -3.28 27.98
N GLY A 297 -2.23 -3.51 26.82
CA GLY A 297 -0.93 -2.99 26.44
C GLY A 297 -1.05 -1.56 25.90
N VAL A 298 -0.08 -0.72 26.23
CA VAL A 298 0.11 0.63 25.70
C VAL A 298 1.35 0.64 24.82
N TYR A 299 1.16 1.13 23.62
CA TYR A 299 2.15 1.17 22.55
C TYR A 299 2.41 2.62 22.16
N THR A 300 3.66 2.94 21.85
CA THR A 300 4.00 4.21 21.20
C THR A 300 3.54 4.14 19.75
N ARG A 301 2.72 5.09 19.31
CA ARG A 301 2.17 5.14 17.93
C ARG A 301 3.26 5.53 16.95
N VAL A 302 3.64 4.65 16.02
CA VAL A 302 4.75 4.90 15.09
C VAL A 302 4.48 6.11 14.18
N SER A 303 3.25 6.25 13.68
CA SER A 303 2.87 7.34 12.78
C SER A 303 3.07 8.74 13.38
N SER A 304 3.01 8.89 14.71
CA SER A 304 3.28 10.16 15.40
C SER A 304 4.76 10.58 15.41
N TYR A 305 5.68 9.68 15.04
CA TYR A 305 7.13 9.90 15.15
C TYR A 305 7.87 9.78 13.81
N LEU A 306 7.17 9.63 12.69
CA LEU A 306 7.78 9.36 11.38
C LEU A 306 8.85 10.37 10.99
N ASP A 307 8.57 11.67 11.10
CA ASP A 307 9.53 12.73 10.77
C ASP A 307 10.85 12.58 11.53
N TRP A 308 10.77 12.19 12.81
CA TRP A 308 11.95 11.95 13.63
C TRP A 308 12.66 10.66 13.22
N ILE A 309 11.91 9.57 13.01
CA ILE A 309 12.48 8.28 12.60
C ILE A 309 13.22 8.43 11.25
N GLU A 310 12.56 8.98 10.23
CA GLU A 310 13.13 9.20 8.88
C GLU A 310 14.39 10.07 8.93
N LYS A 311 14.39 11.09 9.78
CA LYS A 311 15.56 11.95 10.01
C LYS A 311 16.74 11.18 10.61
N GLU A 312 16.51 10.36 11.64
CA GLU A 312 17.59 9.62 12.30
C GLU A 312 18.15 8.48 11.43
N VAL A 313 17.28 7.81 10.65
CA VAL A 313 17.72 6.76 9.72
C VAL A 313 18.24 7.31 8.38
N ASN A 314 18.04 8.61 8.14
CA ASN A 314 18.42 9.33 6.91
C ASN A 314 17.91 8.63 5.64
N GLN A 315 16.66 8.17 5.67
CA GLN A 315 15.98 7.48 4.58
C GLN A 315 14.47 7.68 4.71
N SER A 316 13.77 7.88 3.58
CA SER A 316 12.30 7.85 3.55
C SER A 316 11.79 6.45 3.92
N LEU A 317 10.73 6.39 4.72
CA LEU A 317 10.02 5.17 5.10
C LEU A 317 8.63 5.13 4.46
N SER A 318 8.48 5.75 3.29
CA SER A 318 7.24 5.69 2.52
C SER A 318 6.90 4.28 2.06
N TYR A 319 5.61 4.04 1.78
CA TYR A 319 5.15 2.73 1.33
C TYR A 319 5.82 2.34 0.01
N GLU A 320 6.08 3.29 -0.90
CA GLU A 320 6.75 3.05 -2.18
C GLU A 320 8.21 2.63 -1.96
N VAL A 321 8.91 3.32 -1.05
CA VAL A 321 10.30 2.99 -0.73
C VAL A 321 10.38 1.62 -0.05
N CYS A 322 9.45 1.31 0.86
CA CYS A 322 9.44 0.02 1.55
C CYS A 322 9.07 -1.14 0.62
N THR A 323 8.03 -0.97 -0.20
CA THR A 323 7.52 -2.03 -1.10
C THR A 323 8.43 -2.26 -2.30
N GLY A 324 9.18 -1.25 -2.74
CA GLY A 324 10.19 -1.36 -3.80
C GLY A 324 11.41 -2.23 -3.44
N VAL A 325 11.58 -2.62 -2.17
CA VAL A 325 12.68 -3.50 -1.72
C VAL A 325 12.37 -4.96 -2.04
N ASN A 326 12.67 -5.39 -3.27
CA ASN A 326 12.47 -6.78 -3.74
C ASN A 326 13.61 -7.74 -3.33
N VAL A 327 14.15 -7.58 -2.12
CA VAL A 327 15.31 -8.37 -1.63
C VAL A 327 14.88 -9.47 -0.65
N CYS A 328 13.58 -9.61 -0.43
CA CYS A 328 13.04 -10.55 0.54
C CYS A 328 12.15 -11.57 -0.16
N ASP A 329 12.29 -12.83 0.24
CA ASP A 329 11.31 -13.88 -0.06
C ASP A 329 10.06 -13.65 0.80
N ARG A 330 9.26 -12.64 0.43
CA ARG A 330 8.03 -12.29 1.14
C ARG A 330 7.00 -13.41 0.97
N LYS A 331 6.18 -13.60 2.00
CA LYS A 331 5.02 -14.47 1.91
C LYS A 331 4.09 -13.96 0.82
N PHE A 332 3.49 -14.88 0.09
CA PHE A 332 2.51 -14.59 -0.95
C PHE A 332 1.12 -14.92 -0.42
N ASN A 333 0.17 -14.01 -0.56
CA ASN A 333 -1.24 -14.26 -0.35
C ASN A 333 -1.83 -14.86 -1.64
N PRO A 334 -2.10 -16.18 -1.70
CA PRO A 334 -2.55 -16.84 -2.93
C PRO A 334 -3.92 -16.38 -3.40
N PHE A 335 -4.73 -15.77 -2.52
CA PHE A 335 -6.02 -15.21 -2.87
C PHE A 335 -5.89 -13.90 -3.67
N ILE A 336 -4.74 -13.24 -3.60
CA ILE A 336 -4.43 -12.04 -4.37
C ILE A 336 -3.54 -12.46 -5.53
N SER A 337 -4.15 -12.71 -6.68
CA SER A 337 -3.42 -12.96 -7.92
C SER A 337 -3.78 -11.86 -8.91
N PRO A 338 -2.87 -10.95 -9.27
CA PRO A 338 -3.17 -9.99 -10.32
C PRO A 338 -3.16 -10.69 -11.67
N THR A 339 -4.25 -10.54 -12.40
CA THR A 339 -4.24 -10.78 -13.84
C THR A 339 -3.76 -9.49 -14.50
N ILE A 340 -2.49 -9.44 -14.90
CA ILE A 340 -1.99 -8.33 -15.71
C ILE A 340 -2.43 -8.56 -17.15
N GLU A 341 -3.66 -8.18 -17.46
CA GLU A 341 -4.14 -8.07 -18.83
C GLU A 341 -3.95 -6.62 -19.27
N PRO A 342 -2.97 -6.32 -20.15
CA PRO A 342 -2.92 -5.03 -20.82
C PRO A 342 -4.04 -4.98 -21.87
N GLN A 343 -5.28 -4.98 -21.39
CA GLN A 343 -6.46 -4.65 -22.15
C GLN A 343 -6.79 -3.22 -21.76
N TRP A 344 -6.00 -2.26 -22.26
CA TRP A 344 -6.54 -0.90 -22.30
C TRP A 344 -7.84 -1.02 -23.07
N THR A 345 -8.96 -0.58 -22.50
CA THR A 345 -10.14 -0.46 -23.32
C THR A 345 -9.74 0.40 -24.52
N ASN A 346 -10.23 0.05 -25.71
CA ASN A 346 -10.06 0.85 -26.92
C ASN A 346 -10.60 2.30 -26.73
N SER A 347 -11.08 2.66 -25.56
CA SER A 347 -11.51 4.00 -25.14
C SER A 347 -10.40 4.88 -24.57
N ARG A 348 -9.28 4.31 -24.09
CA ARG A 348 -8.20 5.10 -23.47
C ARG A 348 -7.34 5.75 -24.53
N VAL A 349 -6.97 7.00 -24.25
CA VAL A 349 -5.94 7.72 -25.00
C VAL A 349 -4.94 8.41 -24.06
N GLY A 350 -3.71 8.62 -24.53
CA GLY A 350 -2.67 9.41 -23.89
C GLY A 350 -2.61 10.84 -24.42
N LEU A 351 -2.28 11.78 -23.55
CA LEU A 351 -2.09 13.20 -23.87
C LEU A 351 -0.60 13.49 -24.08
N LEU A 352 -0.28 14.18 -25.18
CA LEU A 352 1.09 14.44 -25.59
C LEU A 352 1.30 15.94 -25.87
N TRP A 353 2.49 16.43 -25.55
CA TRP A 353 2.89 17.83 -25.75
C TRP A 353 3.71 18.04 -27.02
N LYS A 354 4.24 16.96 -27.59
CA LYS A 354 4.99 16.97 -28.85
C LYS A 354 4.59 15.78 -29.71
N GLU A 355 4.61 15.95 -31.02
CA GLU A 355 4.28 14.90 -31.97
C GLU A 355 5.22 13.67 -31.85
N THR A 356 6.49 13.91 -31.50
CA THR A 356 7.51 12.86 -31.34
C THR A 356 7.48 12.17 -29.98
N GLU A 357 6.57 12.54 -29.08
CA GLU A 357 6.49 11.96 -27.73
C GLU A 357 5.82 10.57 -27.80
N THR A 358 6.47 9.59 -27.18
CA THR A 358 6.03 8.19 -27.17
C THR A 358 5.45 7.75 -25.83
N ASP A 359 5.67 8.55 -24.77
CA ASP A 359 5.11 8.30 -23.46
C ASP A 359 3.64 8.76 -23.40
N VAL A 360 2.75 7.85 -23.79
CA VAL A 360 1.30 8.02 -23.71
C VAL A 360 0.74 7.75 -22.30
N TYR A 361 1.60 7.56 -21.29
CA TYR A 361 1.21 7.15 -19.94
C TYR A 361 1.37 8.26 -18.90
N GLN A 362 2.06 9.34 -19.23
CA GLN A 362 2.22 10.48 -18.33
C GLN A 362 0.88 11.13 -17.94
N CYS A 363 0.02 11.37 -18.92
CA CYS A 363 -1.33 11.89 -18.74
C CYS A 363 -2.26 11.16 -19.71
N GLY A 364 -3.44 10.76 -19.21
CA GLY A 364 -4.41 9.99 -19.99
C GLY A 364 -5.79 10.64 -20.02
N GLY A 365 -6.62 10.19 -20.94
CA GLY A 365 -8.02 10.55 -21.02
C GLY A 365 -8.86 9.39 -21.54
N LEU A 366 -10.17 9.54 -21.42
CA LEU A 366 -11.16 8.60 -21.92
C LEU A 366 -11.93 9.24 -23.06
N LEU A 367 -11.98 8.56 -24.20
CA LEU A 367 -12.82 8.92 -25.32
C LEU A 367 -14.29 8.74 -24.92
N ILE A 368 -15.06 9.82 -24.93
CA ILE A 368 -16.50 9.85 -24.55
C ILE A 368 -17.40 10.10 -25.76
N ASP A 369 -16.80 10.49 -26.89
CA ASP A 369 -17.45 10.68 -28.18
C ASP A 369 -16.39 10.57 -29.28
N TYR A 370 -16.78 10.59 -30.56
CA TYR A 370 -15.86 10.52 -31.71
C TYR A 370 -14.75 11.59 -31.65
N GLN A 371 -15.01 12.77 -31.08
CA GLN A 371 -14.04 13.87 -31.02
C GLN A 371 -13.78 14.38 -29.61
N PHE A 372 -14.39 13.77 -28.59
CA PHE A 372 -14.33 14.29 -27.23
C PHE A 372 -13.66 13.31 -26.30
N VAL A 373 -12.70 13.84 -25.53
CA VAL A 373 -11.96 13.11 -24.52
C VAL A 373 -12.18 13.79 -23.18
N VAL A 374 -12.54 13.05 -22.14
CA VAL A 374 -12.55 13.55 -20.75
C VAL A 374 -11.22 13.19 -20.08
N THR A 375 -10.68 14.11 -19.29
CA THR A 375 -9.41 13.95 -18.56
C THR A 375 -9.41 14.79 -17.29
N SER A 376 -8.34 14.73 -16.49
CA SER A 376 -8.17 15.63 -15.35
C SER A 376 -7.78 17.03 -15.80
N ALA A 377 -8.24 18.04 -15.07
CA ALA A 377 -7.86 19.42 -15.29
C ALA A 377 -6.37 19.65 -15.00
N ASP A 378 -5.78 18.90 -14.06
CA ASP A 378 -4.35 18.96 -13.75
C ASP A 378 -3.51 18.48 -14.94
N CYS A 379 -3.94 17.45 -15.67
CA CYS A 379 -3.23 16.97 -16.86
C CYS A 379 -3.19 17.99 -18.00
N VAL A 380 -4.20 18.87 -18.12
CA VAL A 380 -4.23 19.91 -19.15
C VAL A 380 -3.72 21.27 -18.69
N THR A 381 -3.53 21.44 -17.38
CA THR A 381 -2.87 22.60 -16.75
C THR A 381 -1.50 22.25 -16.18
N PHE A 382 -0.95 21.12 -16.64
CA PHE A 382 0.29 20.52 -16.19
C PHE A 382 1.47 21.49 -16.37
N SER A 383 2.56 21.26 -15.65
CA SER A 383 3.75 22.12 -15.69
C SER A 383 4.33 22.33 -17.11
N LYS A 384 4.07 21.39 -18.03
CA LYS A 384 4.46 21.44 -19.44
C LYS A 384 3.56 22.35 -20.32
N GLY A 385 2.46 22.91 -19.77
CA GLY A 385 1.43 23.63 -20.53
C GLY A 385 0.28 22.71 -20.97
N PRO A 386 -0.63 23.15 -21.86
CA PRO A 386 -1.68 22.28 -22.40
C PRO A 386 -1.12 21.27 -23.41
N PRO A 387 -1.64 20.04 -23.47
CA PRO A 387 -1.27 19.06 -24.48
C PRO A 387 -1.69 19.54 -25.87
N THR A 388 -1.01 19.04 -26.91
CA THR A 388 -1.29 19.38 -28.31
C THR A 388 -1.78 18.19 -29.12
N TYR A 389 -1.53 16.96 -28.65
CA TYR A 389 -1.93 15.74 -29.35
C TYR A 389 -2.52 14.70 -28.40
N VAL A 390 -3.27 13.78 -29.01
CA VAL A 390 -3.82 12.58 -28.39
C VAL A 390 -3.40 11.36 -29.20
N ALA A 391 -3.09 10.25 -28.53
CA ALA A 391 -2.67 8.99 -29.13
C ALA A 391 -3.27 7.80 -28.38
N SER A 392 -3.56 6.69 -29.05
CA SER A 392 -4.05 5.47 -28.40
C SER A 392 -2.91 4.60 -27.87
N SER A 393 -1.76 4.60 -28.56
CA SER A 393 -0.55 3.88 -28.18
C SER A 393 0.70 4.66 -28.59
N SER A 394 1.88 4.19 -28.18
CA SER A 394 3.16 4.80 -28.58
C SER A 394 3.32 4.87 -30.10
N ASP A 395 2.77 3.88 -30.82
CA ASP A 395 2.96 3.68 -32.26
C ASP A 395 1.73 4.06 -33.10
N SER A 396 0.63 4.51 -32.48
CA SER A 396 -0.58 4.93 -33.20
C SER A 396 -0.40 6.23 -33.98
N ASP A 397 -1.32 6.56 -34.87
CA ASP A 397 -1.43 7.92 -35.37
C ASP A 397 -1.82 8.90 -34.23
N ARG A 398 -1.54 10.19 -34.47
CA ARG A 398 -1.79 11.27 -33.50
C ARG A 398 -2.96 12.13 -33.97
N ALA A 399 -3.87 12.46 -33.06
CA ALA A 399 -4.93 13.44 -33.26
C ALA A 399 -4.54 14.78 -32.63
N ALA A 400 -4.54 15.85 -33.43
CA ALA A 400 -4.32 17.19 -32.90
C ALA A 400 -5.51 17.64 -32.05
N ILE A 401 -5.21 18.34 -30.95
CA ILE A 401 -6.22 18.94 -30.08
C ILE A 401 -6.71 20.24 -30.73
N GLU A 402 -8.02 20.38 -30.84
CA GLU A 402 -8.69 21.60 -31.31
C GLU A 402 -8.85 22.59 -30.15
N GLU A 403 -9.39 22.11 -29.03
CA GLU A 403 -9.75 22.96 -27.88
C GLU A 403 -9.73 22.16 -26.58
N VAL A 404 -9.48 22.85 -25.47
CA VAL A 404 -9.50 22.28 -24.11
C VAL A 404 -10.42 23.11 -23.21
N PHE A 405 -11.39 22.44 -22.60
CA PHE A 405 -12.36 23.01 -21.67
C PHE A 405 -12.06 22.56 -20.25
N VAL A 406 -11.40 23.40 -19.48
CA VAL A 406 -11.13 23.15 -18.05
C VAL A 406 -12.36 23.52 -17.23
N HIS A 407 -12.72 22.69 -16.25
CA HIS A 407 -13.84 23.00 -15.38
C HIS A 407 -13.60 24.35 -14.65
N PRO A 408 -14.55 25.30 -14.68
CA PRO A 408 -14.31 26.68 -14.24
C PRO A 408 -14.03 26.84 -12.74
N ARG A 409 -14.36 25.82 -11.94
CA ARG A 409 -14.08 25.78 -10.49
C ARG A 409 -12.76 25.08 -10.14
N PHE A 410 -12.06 24.52 -11.12
CA PHE A 410 -10.78 23.88 -10.88
C PHE A 410 -9.75 24.92 -10.41
N THR A 411 -8.99 24.56 -9.38
CA THR A 411 -7.86 25.36 -8.90
C THR A 411 -6.66 24.44 -8.77
N LYS A 412 -5.55 24.79 -9.44
CA LYS A 412 -4.33 23.98 -9.44
C LYS A 412 -3.83 23.70 -8.01
N GLY A 413 -3.52 22.43 -7.74
CA GLY A 413 -3.09 21.96 -6.41
C GLY A 413 -4.22 21.70 -5.42
N GLN A 414 -5.48 21.84 -5.83
CA GLN A 414 -6.65 21.40 -5.07
C GLN A 414 -7.24 20.15 -5.73
N PRO A 415 -7.72 19.17 -4.95
CA PRO A 415 -8.26 17.92 -5.51
C PRO A 415 -9.68 18.09 -6.09
N TYR A 416 -10.30 19.25 -5.90
CA TYR A 416 -11.70 19.49 -6.27
C TYR A 416 -11.85 19.97 -7.71
N PHE A 417 -12.91 19.49 -8.38
CA PHE A 417 -13.24 19.85 -9.76
C PHE A 417 -12.12 19.56 -10.76
N ASP A 418 -11.29 18.55 -10.49
CA ASP A 418 -10.17 18.16 -11.34
C ASP A 418 -10.63 17.40 -12.58
N ILE A 419 -11.34 18.10 -13.47
CA ILE A 419 -11.91 17.56 -14.70
C ILE A 419 -11.84 18.57 -15.85
N ALA A 420 -11.54 18.06 -17.04
CA ALA A 420 -11.50 18.81 -18.28
C ALA A 420 -11.99 17.96 -19.45
N ILE A 421 -12.46 18.64 -20.50
CA ILE A 421 -12.88 18.04 -21.77
C ILE A 421 -11.96 18.55 -22.87
N ILE A 422 -11.51 17.65 -23.74
CA ILE A 422 -10.67 17.95 -24.89
C ILE A 422 -11.47 17.65 -26.15
N LYS A 423 -11.46 18.58 -27.10
CA LYS A 423 -12.00 18.41 -28.45
C LYS A 423 -10.86 18.12 -29.43
N LEU A 424 -11.02 17.10 -30.26
CA LEU A 424 -10.04 16.66 -31.25
C LEU A 424 -10.38 17.21 -32.65
N GLN A 425 -9.35 17.53 -33.43
CA GLN A 425 -9.49 17.90 -34.85
C GLN A 425 -9.82 16.69 -35.75
N LYS A 426 -9.66 15.47 -35.22
CA LYS A 426 -9.94 14.20 -35.92
C LYS A 426 -11.03 13.42 -35.19
N TYR A 427 -11.62 12.45 -35.90
CA TYR A 427 -12.63 11.53 -35.39
C TYR A 427 -11.99 10.21 -34.99
N ALA A 428 -12.40 9.61 -33.88
CA ALA A 428 -11.99 8.27 -33.52
C ALA A 428 -12.52 7.24 -34.54
N ASN A 429 -11.67 6.28 -34.91
CA ASN A 429 -12.05 5.13 -35.72
C ASN A 429 -12.65 4.05 -34.82
N LEU A 430 -13.94 3.76 -34.96
CA LEU A 430 -14.64 2.77 -34.11
C LEU A 430 -14.16 1.33 -34.27
N ASP A 431 -13.41 1.02 -35.32
CA ASP A 431 -12.79 -0.30 -35.50
C ASP A 431 -11.58 -0.48 -34.54
N GLU A 432 -10.97 0.61 -34.09
CA GLU A 432 -9.76 0.63 -33.26
C GLU A 432 -9.97 1.29 -31.89
N LEU A 433 -10.90 2.24 -31.79
CA LEU A 433 -11.19 3.04 -30.61
C LEU A 433 -12.68 3.05 -30.27
N TYR A 434 -13.05 2.79 -29.02
CA TYR A 434 -14.46 2.68 -28.62
C TYR A 434 -14.81 3.72 -27.54
N PRO A 435 -15.65 4.73 -27.81
CA PRO A 435 -16.07 5.70 -26.79
C PRO A 435 -16.80 5.05 -25.61
N VAL A 436 -16.62 5.59 -24.40
CA VAL A 436 -17.38 5.19 -23.20
C VAL A 436 -18.57 6.09 -22.95
N CYS A 437 -19.67 5.49 -22.49
CA CYS A 437 -20.84 6.23 -22.05
C CYS A 437 -20.65 6.80 -20.65
N LEU A 438 -20.90 8.10 -20.52
CA LEU A 438 -20.88 8.77 -19.23
C LEU A 438 -22.12 8.40 -18.42
N TRP A 439 -21.91 8.09 -17.14
CA TRP A 439 -22.96 7.72 -16.21
C TRP A 439 -23.91 8.89 -15.92
N SER A 440 -25.21 8.71 -16.14
CA SER A 440 -26.23 9.79 -16.04
C SER A 440 -27.18 9.69 -14.83
N GLU A 441 -27.15 8.60 -14.05
CA GLU A 441 -28.08 8.43 -12.92
C GLU A 441 -27.57 9.06 -11.60
N GLU A 442 -28.37 9.96 -10.99
CA GLU A 442 -28.12 10.56 -9.66
C GLU A 442 -28.25 9.57 -8.49
N ARG A 443 -28.93 8.43 -8.67
CA ARG A 443 -29.08 7.40 -7.64
C ARG A 443 -28.31 6.16 -8.05
N HIS A 444 -27.24 5.92 -7.33
CA HIS A 444 -26.44 4.72 -7.51
C HIS A 444 -27.22 3.50 -7.03
N GLY A 445 -27.57 2.61 -7.96
CA GLY A 445 -28.05 1.27 -7.63
C GLY A 445 -27.00 0.42 -6.91
N ASP A 446 -27.40 -0.78 -6.47
CA ASP A 446 -26.54 -1.74 -5.76
C ASP A 446 -25.29 -2.08 -6.60
N TRP A 447 -24.12 -1.60 -6.16
CA TRP A 447 -22.83 -1.65 -6.86
C TRP A 447 -22.26 -3.06 -7.05
N ARG A 448 -22.91 -4.07 -6.46
CA ARG A 448 -22.48 -5.48 -6.45
C ARG A 448 -22.47 -6.16 -7.83
N GLN A 449 -22.75 -5.44 -8.91
CA GLN A 449 -22.86 -6.02 -10.26
C GLN A 449 -22.16 -5.21 -11.36
N VAL A 450 -21.39 -4.17 -11.04
CA VAL A 450 -20.70 -3.38 -12.06
C VAL A 450 -19.22 -3.76 -12.09
N ASN A 451 -18.74 -4.26 -13.23
CA ASN A 451 -17.31 -4.35 -13.55
C ASN A 451 -16.74 -2.93 -13.63
N LEU A 452 -16.24 -2.42 -12.51
CA LEU A 452 -15.58 -1.11 -12.47
C LEU A 452 -14.15 -1.24 -12.98
N LEU A 453 -13.91 -0.68 -14.16
CA LEU A 453 -12.57 -0.46 -14.72
C LEU A 453 -11.89 0.69 -13.97
N ALA A 454 -11.33 0.41 -12.80
CA ALA A 454 -10.40 1.32 -12.13
C ALA A 454 -8.97 0.96 -12.54
N GLY A 455 -8.23 1.91 -13.10
CA GLY A 455 -6.82 1.73 -13.42
C GLY A 455 -5.96 2.41 -12.35
N ALA A 456 -5.32 1.63 -11.48
CA ALA A 456 -4.20 2.12 -10.68
C ALA A 456 -2.90 1.97 -11.49
N SER A 457 -2.02 2.98 -11.47
CA SER A 457 -0.72 2.88 -12.12
C SER A 457 0.33 2.32 -11.15
N VAL A 458 0.78 1.09 -11.36
CA VAL A 458 1.79 0.46 -10.49
C VAL A 458 3.17 0.60 -11.13
N PRO A 459 4.19 1.09 -10.41
CA PRO A 459 5.57 1.05 -10.91
C PRO A 459 6.01 -0.42 -11.03
N GLN A 460 6.19 -0.91 -12.25
CA GLN A 460 6.84 -2.21 -12.47
C GLN A 460 8.35 -2.04 -12.25
N MET A 461 8.84 -2.39 -11.07
CA MET A 461 10.28 -2.38 -10.80
C MET A 461 10.85 -3.81 -10.94
N ARG A 462 11.55 -4.07 -12.04
CA ARG A 462 12.43 -5.24 -12.16
C ARG A 462 13.87 -4.83 -11.83
N SER A 463 14.31 -5.25 -10.65
CA SER A 463 15.69 -5.53 -10.21
C SER A 463 16.79 -4.46 -10.35
N TYR A 464 17.47 -4.23 -9.21
CA TYR A 464 18.92 -4.03 -9.09
C TYR A 464 19.68 -3.54 -10.34
N VAL A 465 19.67 -2.24 -10.64
CA VAL A 465 20.84 -1.49 -11.16
C VAL A 465 20.59 -0.01 -10.84
N GLU A 466 21.61 0.73 -10.41
CA GLU A 466 21.61 2.20 -10.22
C GLU A 466 21.30 3.02 -11.49
N GLU A 467 20.84 2.43 -12.59
CA GLU A 467 20.51 3.15 -13.82
C GLU A 467 19.42 2.44 -14.63
N PHE A 468 18.14 2.52 -14.21
CA PHE A 468 17.03 2.34 -15.17
C PHE A 468 15.83 3.20 -14.79
N ASN A 469 15.68 4.30 -15.51
CA ASN A 469 14.61 5.29 -15.36
C ASN A 469 13.42 4.91 -16.25
N ILE A 470 12.80 3.75 -16.01
CA ILE A 470 11.58 3.33 -16.71
C ILE A 470 10.60 2.77 -15.69
N SER A 471 9.73 3.63 -15.15
CA SER A 471 8.52 3.20 -14.47
C SER A 471 7.51 2.75 -15.54
N VAL A 472 7.46 1.45 -15.85
CA VAL A 472 6.33 0.93 -16.63
C VAL A 472 5.13 0.96 -15.70
N LYS A 473 4.23 1.92 -15.92
CA LYS A 473 2.94 2.04 -15.24
C LYS A 473 1.99 1.02 -15.85
N SER A 474 1.81 -0.12 -15.19
CA SER A 474 0.78 -1.09 -15.59
C SER A 474 -0.55 -0.69 -14.93
N SER A 475 -1.63 -0.60 -15.70
CA SER A 475 -2.99 -0.54 -15.17
C SER A 475 -3.39 -1.91 -14.64
N VAL A 476 -3.69 -2.01 -13.35
CA VAL A 476 -4.27 -3.24 -12.79
C VAL A 476 -5.78 -3.04 -12.69
N GLN A 477 -6.54 -3.88 -13.39
CA GLN A 477 -7.99 -3.95 -13.27
C GLN A 477 -8.33 -4.95 -12.16
N TYR A 478 -9.08 -4.51 -11.16
CA TYR A 478 -9.63 -5.37 -10.11
C TYR A 478 -11.09 -5.65 -10.37
N ASP A 479 -11.50 -6.90 -10.15
CA ASP A 479 -12.90 -7.26 -9.94
C ASP A 479 -13.15 -7.13 -8.43
N VAL A 480 -14.08 -6.26 -8.01
CA VAL A 480 -14.31 -5.97 -6.59
C VAL A 480 -15.72 -6.38 -6.19
N ASP A 481 -15.83 -7.42 -5.37
CA ASP A 481 -17.03 -7.72 -4.58
C ASP A 481 -16.95 -6.95 -3.24
N GLY A 482 -17.53 -5.75 -3.18
CA GLY A 482 -17.49 -4.87 -2.01
C GLY A 482 -18.83 -4.70 -1.28
N TYR A 483 -18.79 -4.48 0.04
CA TYR A 483 -19.91 -3.95 0.85
C TYR A 483 -19.73 -2.45 1.12
N ASP A 484 -20.85 -1.72 1.25
CA ASP A 484 -20.96 -0.26 1.39
C ASP A 484 -19.81 0.43 2.14
N CYS A 485 -19.17 1.41 1.49
CA CYS A 485 -18.28 2.38 2.14
C CYS A 485 -19.12 3.53 2.72
N SER A 486 -18.96 3.83 4.01
CA SER A 486 -19.52 5.05 4.60
C SER A 486 -18.57 6.23 4.36
N VAL A 487 -19.09 7.26 3.68
CA VAL A 487 -18.37 8.52 3.49
C VAL A 487 -18.56 9.36 4.75
N GLY A 488 -17.48 9.79 5.39
CA GLY A 488 -17.54 10.58 6.63
C GLY A 488 -18.33 11.89 6.45
N GLU A 489 -18.90 12.40 7.55
CA GLU A 489 -19.89 13.50 7.57
C GLU A 489 -19.42 14.86 7.03
N ASN A 490 -18.14 15.00 6.64
CA ASN A 490 -17.56 16.27 6.16
C ASN A 490 -17.16 16.28 4.68
N VAL A 491 -17.54 15.27 3.90
CA VAL A 491 -17.37 15.34 2.43
C VAL A 491 -18.54 16.14 1.87
N ALA A 492 -18.35 17.46 1.72
CA ALA A 492 -19.27 18.31 0.99
C ALA A 492 -19.60 17.65 -0.36
N HIS A 493 -20.88 17.61 -0.71
CA HIS A 493 -21.41 16.93 -1.88
C HIS A 493 -20.51 17.10 -3.12
N ASN A 494 -19.92 15.97 -3.55
CA ASN A 494 -19.16 15.68 -4.77
C ASN A 494 -17.62 15.64 -4.63
N ASP A 495 -17.03 14.47 -4.88
CA ASP A 495 -16.30 14.16 -6.14
C ASP A 495 -15.36 12.93 -6.03
N LEU A 496 -15.20 12.32 -4.85
CA LEU A 496 -14.37 11.13 -4.67
C LEU A 496 -15.18 9.97 -4.08
N LYS A 497 -15.18 8.82 -4.76
CA LYS A 497 -15.75 7.56 -4.26
C LYS A 497 -14.65 6.52 -4.11
N CYS A 498 -14.49 5.99 -2.91
CA CYS A 498 -13.67 4.83 -2.66
C CYS A 498 -14.42 3.57 -3.15
N ILE A 499 -13.85 2.85 -4.10
CA ILE A 499 -14.51 1.71 -4.79
C ILE A 499 -14.15 0.36 -4.15
N SER A 500 -13.12 0.29 -3.31
CA SER A 500 -12.82 -0.88 -2.50
C SER A 500 -12.16 -0.46 -1.20
N ASN A 501 -12.59 -1.09 -0.11
CA ASN A 501 -11.97 -0.95 1.20
C ASN A 501 -11.48 -2.33 1.65
N ASP A 502 -10.91 -3.12 0.73
CA ASP A 502 -10.19 -4.32 1.13
C ASP A 502 -9.09 -3.86 2.08
N ARG A 503 -9.36 -4.07 3.37
CA ARG A 503 -8.59 -3.54 4.50
C ARG A 503 -7.16 -4.08 4.51
N THR A 504 -6.84 -4.99 3.60
CA THR A 504 -5.59 -5.72 3.55
C THR A 504 -4.58 -5.17 2.53
N LEU A 505 -4.91 -4.18 1.69
CA LEU A 505 -3.90 -3.57 0.78
C LEU A 505 -3.02 -2.53 1.48
N VAL A 506 -1.76 -2.39 1.04
CA VAL A 506 -0.88 -1.30 1.52
C VAL A 506 -1.52 0.03 1.16
N PRO A 507 -1.70 0.97 2.12
CA PRO A 507 -2.32 2.27 1.82
C PRO A 507 -1.54 3.05 0.76
N GLY A 508 -2.24 3.84 -0.07
CA GLY A 508 -1.63 4.65 -1.14
C GLY A 508 -1.22 3.89 -2.40
N LEU A 509 -1.38 2.55 -2.47
CA LEU A 509 -1.09 1.78 -3.69
C LEU A 509 -2.05 2.09 -4.87
N CYS A 510 -3.24 2.60 -4.57
CA CYS A 510 -4.26 2.96 -5.53
C CYS A 510 -4.50 4.48 -5.49
N GLU A 511 -3.50 5.27 -5.88
CA GLU A 511 -3.63 6.71 -6.13
C GLU A 511 -3.79 7.03 -7.63
#